data_AF-A0A2K9E8V1-F1
#
_entry.id   AF-A0A2K9E8V1-F1
#
_cell.length_a   1.000
_cell.length_b   1.000
_cell.length_c   1.000
_cell.angle_alpha   90.00
_cell.angle_beta   90.00
_cell.angle_gamma   90.00
#
_symmetry.space_group_name_H-M   'P 1'
#
loop_
_entity.id
_entity.type
_entity.pdbx_description
1 polymer ?
#
loop_
_entity_poly.entity_id
_entity_poly.type
_entity_poly.pdbx_seq_one_letter_code
_entity_poly.pdbx_strand_id
1 'polypeptide(L)'
;MKNNGIRIMAGSPDEYKFHMKLFLQYVTKEQADSLIEQNVQAFGDFCWVDFENEKQLDSVTKEELARLLYMSHMKEPLDSFKIDSLINEYAYLCHDDGIWNNTYLCDISQYKSVLNYKVSQALKKSGKENMDGNIVNELFEMCTDGLLIDLQEVQTDEIGIYIYSMASAHWMIWKMP
;
A
#
# COMPACT_ATOMS: atom_id res chain seq x y z
N MET A 1 -4.05 11.25 7.00
CA MET A 1 -4.80 9.97 7.13
C MET A 1 -5.43 9.91 8.51
N LYS A 2 -6.71 9.53 8.59
CA LYS A 2 -7.48 9.37 9.83
C LYS A 2 -7.30 7.96 10.46
N ASN A 3 -6.19 7.27 10.19
CA ASN A 3 -6.07 5.87 10.60
C ASN A 3 -5.57 5.75 12.04
N ASN A 4 -6.29 4.93 12.81
CA ASN A 4 -6.02 4.67 14.23
C ASN A 4 -5.28 3.33 14.46
N GLY A 5 -5.08 2.53 13.41
CA GLY A 5 -4.17 1.36 13.44
C GLY A 5 -4.20 0.56 12.14
N ILE A 6 -3.31 -0.42 12.05
CA ILE A 6 -3.13 -1.33 10.91
C ILE A 6 -3.20 -2.77 11.40
N ARG A 7 -4.09 -3.56 10.82
CA ARG A 7 -4.22 -5.00 11.04
C ARG A 7 -3.28 -5.75 10.10
N ILE A 8 -2.34 -6.50 10.67
CA ILE A 8 -1.38 -7.31 9.91
C ILE A 8 -1.99 -8.69 9.63
N MET A 9 -2.13 -9.01 8.35
CA MET A 9 -2.65 -10.30 7.86
C MET A 9 -1.53 -11.24 7.41
N ALA A 10 -0.41 -10.68 6.96
CA ALA A 10 0.86 -11.35 6.72
C ALA A 10 2.00 -10.35 6.95
N GLY A 11 3.11 -10.86 7.48
CA GLY A 11 4.30 -10.08 7.82
C GLY A 11 4.71 -10.28 9.29
N SER A 12 5.92 -9.85 9.63
CA SER A 12 6.49 -10.02 10.97
C SER A 12 7.12 -8.73 11.46
N PRO A 13 6.33 -7.69 11.75
CA PRO A 13 6.83 -6.45 12.35
C PRO A 13 7.51 -6.73 13.69
N ASP A 14 8.51 -5.91 14.03
CA ASP A 14 9.27 -6.03 15.28
C ASP A 14 8.38 -5.69 16.50
N GLU A 15 7.47 -4.73 16.33
CA GLU A 15 6.53 -4.29 17.35
C GLU A 15 5.08 -4.51 16.89
N TYR A 16 4.34 -5.33 17.62
CA TYR A 16 2.93 -5.58 17.36
C TYR A 16 2.18 -5.92 18.64
N LYS A 17 0.86 -5.78 18.58
CA LYS A 17 -0.09 -6.41 19.49
C LYS A 17 -0.73 -7.62 18.81
N PHE A 18 -1.13 -8.60 19.61
CA PHE A 18 -1.77 -9.82 19.09
C PHE A 18 -3.24 -9.86 19.51
N HIS A 19 -4.14 -10.04 18.55
CA HIS A 19 -5.57 -10.10 18.82
C HIS A 19 -6.03 -11.55 18.99
N MET A 20 -6.24 -11.97 20.23
CA MET A 20 -6.49 -13.37 20.59
C MET A 20 -7.69 -14.02 19.89
N LYS A 21 -8.76 -13.26 19.60
CA LYS A 21 -9.95 -13.81 18.92
C LYS A 21 -9.72 -14.06 17.43
N LEU A 22 -8.89 -13.23 16.79
CA LEU A 22 -8.64 -13.30 15.35
C LEU A 22 -7.38 -14.09 15.03
N PHE A 23 -6.53 -14.33 16.03
CA PHE A 23 -5.20 -14.92 15.87
C PHE A 23 -4.33 -14.15 14.86
N LEU A 24 -4.50 -12.81 14.82
CA LEU A 24 -3.79 -11.91 13.93
C LEU A 24 -3.07 -10.81 14.71
N GLN A 25 -1.93 -10.39 14.17
CA GLN A 25 -1.16 -9.26 14.67
C GLN A 25 -1.78 -7.93 14.24
N TYR A 26 -1.52 -6.86 14.97
CA TYR A 26 -1.85 -5.49 14.57
C TYR A 26 -0.88 -4.49 15.19
N VAL A 27 -0.79 -3.35 14.54
CA VAL A 27 0.04 -2.21 14.92
C VAL A 27 -0.92 -1.05 15.20
N THR A 28 -0.80 -0.42 16.37
CA THR A 28 -1.61 0.78 16.66
C THR A 28 -1.05 1.99 15.92
N LYS A 29 -1.81 3.09 15.88
CA LYS A 29 -1.31 4.34 15.30
C LYS A 29 0.01 4.79 15.90
N GLU A 30 0.16 4.65 17.22
CA GLU A 30 1.38 5.05 17.94
C GLU A 30 2.59 4.19 17.55
N GLN A 31 2.36 2.96 17.09
CA GLN A 31 3.40 2.04 16.63
C GLN A 31 3.65 2.14 15.11
N ALA A 32 2.79 2.85 14.38
CA ALA A 32 2.87 2.94 12.92
C ALA A 32 4.15 3.65 12.45
N ASP A 33 4.63 4.64 13.20
CA ASP A 33 5.89 5.34 12.87
C ASP A 33 7.09 4.38 12.95
N SER A 34 7.14 3.54 13.99
CA SER A 34 8.17 2.48 14.13
C SER A 34 8.11 1.48 12.98
N LEU A 35 6.90 1.09 12.54
CA LEU A 35 6.72 0.18 11.41
C LEU A 35 7.29 0.74 10.09
N ILE A 36 7.18 2.05 9.86
CA ILE A 36 7.69 2.71 8.64
C ILE A 36 9.22 2.70 8.59
N GLU A 37 9.89 2.69 9.75
CA GLU A 37 11.34 2.68 9.85
C GLU A 37 11.95 1.28 9.72
N GLN A 38 11.14 0.23 9.82
CA GLN A 38 11.59 -1.16 9.74
C GLN A 38 11.90 -1.59 8.30
N ASN A 39 12.76 -2.60 8.18
CA ASN A 39 13.03 -3.24 6.91
C ASN A 39 11.86 -4.15 6.50
N VAL A 40 10.78 -3.55 6.00
CA VAL A 40 9.56 -4.28 5.60
C VAL A 40 9.81 -5.35 4.54
N GLN A 41 10.88 -5.25 3.75
CA GLN A 41 11.26 -6.28 2.78
C GLN A 41 11.69 -7.59 3.47
N ALA A 42 12.22 -7.51 4.69
CA ALA A 42 12.61 -8.69 5.47
C ALA A 42 11.41 -9.46 6.02
N PHE A 43 10.18 -8.92 5.94
CA PHE A 43 8.99 -9.58 6.46
C PHE A 43 8.48 -10.71 5.56
N GLY A 44 8.98 -10.78 4.31
CA GLY A 44 8.34 -11.56 3.26
C GLY A 44 7.00 -10.92 2.89
N ASP A 45 5.94 -11.72 2.89
CA ASP A 45 4.59 -11.32 2.55
C ASP A 45 4.16 -10.23 3.53
N PHE A 46 3.81 -9.07 2.99
CA PHE A 46 3.37 -7.95 3.80
C PHE A 46 1.96 -7.55 3.37
N CYS A 47 0.98 -8.04 4.12
CA CYS A 47 -0.44 -7.82 3.85
C CYS A 47 -1.11 -7.18 5.06
N TRP A 48 -1.82 -6.08 4.85
CA TRP A 48 -2.52 -5.39 5.92
C TRP A 48 -3.77 -4.65 5.45
N VAL A 49 -4.68 -4.43 6.40
CA VAL A 49 -5.82 -3.52 6.25
C VAL A 49 -5.81 -2.53 7.41
N ASP A 50 -6.29 -1.32 7.21
CA ASP A 50 -6.48 -0.40 8.33
C ASP A 50 -7.78 -0.70 9.09
N PHE A 51 -7.91 -0.08 10.25
CA PHE A 51 -9.16 -0.08 11.01
C PHE A 51 -9.33 1.25 11.74
N GLU A 52 -10.58 1.66 11.96
CA GLU A 52 -10.89 2.94 12.60
C GLU A 52 -10.72 2.89 14.13
N ASN A 53 -10.95 1.75 14.78
CA ASN A 53 -10.81 1.63 16.24
C ASN A 53 -10.37 0.23 16.68
N GLU A 54 -9.47 0.13 17.66
CA GLU A 54 -9.03 -1.17 18.21
C GLU A 54 -10.19 -2.03 18.70
N LYS A 55 -11.27 -1.44 19.22
CA LYS A 55 -12.48 -2.16 19.66
C LYS A 55 -13.25 -2.85 18.53
N GLN A 56 -13.08 -2.42 17.29
CA GLN A 56 -13.75 -3.04 16.13
C GLN A 56 -13.20 -4.42 15.81
N LEU A 57 -11.97 -4.70 16.23
CA LEU A 57 -11.31 -6.00 16.04
C LEU A 57 -12.10 -7.12 16.72
N ASP A 58 -12.80 -6.81 17.83
CA ASP A 58 -13.69 -7.75 18.52
C ASP A 58 -15.00 -8.01 17.76
N SER A 59 -15.43 -7.08 16.90
CA SER A 59 -16.68 -7.18 16.13
C SER A 59 -16.53 -8.00 14.86
N VAL A 60 -15.30 -8.24 14.39
CA VAL A 60 -15.02 -9.01 13.18
C VAL A 60 -15.68 -10.40 13.25
N THR A 61 -16.53 -10.66 12.27
CA THR A 61 -17.26 -11.92 12.10
C THR A 61 -16.35 -13.01 11.55
N LYS A 62 -16.80 -14.27 11.62
CA LYS A 62 -16.05 -15.40 11.02
C LYS A 62 -15.96 -15.28 9.50
N GLU A 63 -16.99 -14.74 8.86
CA GLU A 63 -17.03 -14.52 7.40
C GLU A 63 -16.05 -13.42 6.99
N GLU A 64 -16.00 -12.31 7.73
CA GLU A 64 -15.00 -11.26 7.53
C GLU A 64 -13.58 -11.75 7.78
N LEU A 65 -13.35 -12.56 8.82
CA LEU A 65 -12.05 -13.17 9.05
C LEU A 65 -11.64 -14.08 7.87
N ALA A 66 -12.58 -14.87 7.33
CA ALA A 66 -12.31 -15.69 6.15
C ALA A 66 -11.94 -14.82 4.93
N ARG A 67 -12.63 -13.69 4.72
CA ARG A 67 -12.29 -12.73 3.66
C ARG A 67 -10.91 -12.10 3.84
N LEU A 68 -10.55 -11.69 5.06
CA LEU A 68 -9.21 -11.18 5.39
C LEU A 68 -8.12 -12.20 5.08
N LEU A 69 -8.32 -13.46 5.49
CA LEU A 69 -7.36 -14.54 5.24
C LEU A 69 -7.26 -14.89 3.76
N TYR A 70 -8.38 -14.90 3.04
CA TYR A 70 -8.39 -15.07 1.58
C TYR A 70 -7.58 -13.95 0.89
N MET A 71 -7.85 -12.69 1.24
CA MET A 71 -7.13 -11.53 0.72
C MET A 71 -5.63 -11.63 0.95
N SER A 72 -5.23 -11.98 2.17
CA SER A 72 -3.83 -12.17 2.53
C SER A 72 -3.18 -13.27 1.71
N HIS A 73 -3.88 -14.38 1.46
CA HIS A 73 -3.33 -15.52 0.74
C HIS A 73 -3.27 -15.30 -0.78
N MET A 74 -4.39 -14.91 -1.37
CA MET A 74 -4.56 -14.78 -2.82
C MET A 74 -4.09 -13.43 -3.37
N LYS A 75 -3.80 -12.47 -2.49
CA LYS A 75 -3.45 -11.09 -2.82
C LYS A 75 -4.52 -10.35 -3.62
N GLU A 76 -5.78 -10.77 -3.48
CA GLU A 76 -6.96 -10.14 -4.08
C GLU A 76 -8.19 -10.29 -3.17
N PRO A 77 -9.16 -9.36 -3.21
CA PRO A 77 -10.42 -9.51 -2.50
C PRO A 77 -11.26 -10.64 -3.08
N LEU A 78 -11.97 -11.36 -2.20
CA LEU A 78 -12.94 -12.37 -2.62
C LEU A 78 -14.11 -11.74 -3.39
N ASP A 79 -14.64 -10.65 -2.84
CA ASP A 79 -15.77 -9.89 -3.36
C ASP A 79 -15.54 -8.38 -3.22
N SER A 80 -15.01 -7.96 -2.07
CA SER A 80 -14.65 -6.59 -1.76
C SER A 80 -13.46 -6.56 -0.81
N PHE A 81 -12.62 -5.53 -0.91
CA PHE A 81 -11.56 -5.28 0.07
C PHE A 81 -12.09 -4.68 1.37
N LYS A 82 -13.38 -4.30 1.41
CA LYS A 82 -14.04 -3.68 2.55
C LYS A 82 -14.51 -4.73 3.55
N ILE A 83 -14.13 -4.52 4.79
CA ILE A 83 -14.52 -5.26 5.98
C ILE A 83 -15.35 -4.32 6.85
N ASP A 84 -16.67 -4.54 6.86
CA ASP A 84 -17.64 -3.63 7.46
C ASP A 84 -17.37 -3.39 8.93
N SER A 85 -17.00 -4.44 9.68
CA SER A 85 -16.65 -4.34 11.09
C SER A 85 -15.45 -3.42 11.34
N LEU A 86 -14.47 -3.37 10.42
CA LEU A 86 -13.24 -2.59 10.58
C LEU A 86 -13.36 -1.16 10.04
N ILE A 87 -14.34 -0.91 9.17
CA ILE A 87 -14.51 0.37 8.47
C ILE A 87 -13.20 0.77 7.75
N ASN A 88 -12.48 -0.22 7.20
CA ASN A 88 -11.15 -0.03 6.61
C ASN A 88 -11.23 0.87 5.36
N GLU A 89 -10.36 1.85 5.21
CA GLU A 89 -10.27 2.65 3.98
C GLU A 89 -9.22 2.12 3.01
N TYR A 90 -8.35 1.22 3.48
CA TYR A 90 -7.17 0.73 2.81
C TYR A 90 -7.01 -0.79 2.93
N ALA A 91 -6.43 -1.38 1.89
CA ALA A 91 -5.82 -2.69 1.95
C ALA A 91 -4.54 -2.70 1.12
N TYR A 92 -3.47 -3.24 1.66
CA TYR A 92 -2.20 -3.44 0.97
C TYR A 92 -1.87 -4.93 0.99
N LEU A 93 -1.66 -5.51 -0.18
CA LEU A 93 -1.40 -6.94 -0.37
C LEU A 93 -0.13 -7.09 -1.19
N CYS A 94 0.95 -7.58 -0.58
CA CYS A 94 2.25 -7.71 -1.24
C CYS A 94 2.84 -9.09 -1.01
N HIS A 95 3.47 -9.64 -2.06
CA HIS A 95 4.26 -10.86 -1.96
C HIS A 95 5.70 -10.60 -1.46
N ASP A 96 6.34 -11.64 -0.94
CA ASP A 96 7.75 -11.69 -0.48
C ASP A 96 8.75 -10.92 -1.35
N ASP A 97 8.57 -10.95 -2.68
CA ASP A 97 9.54 -10.37 -3.61
C ASP A 97 9.43 -8.84 -3.73
N GLY A 98 8.35 -8.26 -3.20
CA GLY A 98 8.05 -6.83 -3.34
C GLY A 98 7.82 -6.38 -4.78
N ILE A 99 7.93 -7.29 -5.76
CA ILE A 99 7.87 -7.02 -7.20
C ILE A 99 6.45 -6.64 -7.58
N TRP A 100 5.45 -7.21 -6.91
CA TRP A 100 4.05 -6.90 -7.13
C TRP A 100 3.31 -6.70 -5.80
N ASN A 101 2.58 -5.58 -5.72
CA ASN A 101 1.62 -5.31 -4.67
C ASN A 101 0.28 -4.86 -5.27
N ASN A 102 -0.80 -5.20 -4.59
CA ASN A 102 -2.14 -4.67 -4.84
C ASN A 102 -2.51 -3.74 -3.69
N THR A 103 -2.77 -2.47 -4.01
CA THR A 103 -3.22 -1.46 -3.04
C THR A 103 -4.64 -1.03 -3.38
N TYR A 104 -5.55 -1.19 -2.42
CA TYR A 104 -6.94 -0.77 -2.49
C TYR A 104 -7.17 0.42 -1.57
N LEU A 105 -7.98 1.38 -2.02
CA LEU A 105 -8.30 2.59 -1.27
C LEU A 105 -9.68 3.13 -1.61
N CYS A 106 -10.40 3.66 -0.62
CA CYS A 106 -11.72 4.28 -0.83
C CYS A 106 -11.63 5.65 -1.52
N ASP A 107 -10.67 6.48 -1.12
CA ASP A 107 -10.56 7.87 -1.58
C ASP A 107 -9.30 8.07 -2.43
N ILE A 108 -9.54 8.29 -3.72
CA ILE A 108 -8.52 8.51 -4.74
C ILE A 108 -7.62 9.71 -4.47
N SER A 109 -8.11 10.70 -3.72
CA SER A 109 -7.31 11.87 -3.31
C SER A 109 -6.12 11.46 -2.45
N GLN A 110 -6.28 10.38 -1.66
CA GLN A 110 -5.21 9.85 -0.83
C GLN A 110 -4.15 9.15 -1.68
N TYR A 111 -4.52 8.49 -2.79
CA TYR A 111 -3.56 7.94 -3.74
C TYR A 111 -2.75 9.04 -4.43
N LYS A 112 -3.40 10.12 -4.88
CA LYS A 112 -2.70 11.30 -5.44
C LYS A 112 -1.68 11.89 -4.46
N SER A 113 -2.01 11.89 -3.16
CA SER A 113 -1.08 12.36 -2.12
C SER A 113 0.16 11.47 -1.99
N VAL A 114 -0.01 10.14 -2.05
CA VAL A 114 1.10 9.17 -2.04
C VAL A 114 1.97 9.32 -3.29
N LEU A 115 1.34 9.42 -4.47
CA LEU A 115 2.04 9.64 -5.74
C LEU A 115 2.86 10.93 -5.68
N ASN A 116 2.24 12.04 -5.28
CA ASN A 116 2.93 13.33 -5.12
C ASN A 116 4.14 13.21 -4.20
N TYR A 117 3.98 12.60 -3.03
CA TYR A 117 5.08 12.41 -2.08
C TYR A 117 6.22 11.60 -2.70
N LYS A 118 5.93 10.45 -3.31
CA LYS A 118 6.97 9.58 -3.89
C LYS A 118 7.74 10.25 -5.01
N VAL A 119 7.04 10.89 -5.96
CA VAL A 119 7.71 11.56 -7.09
C VAL A 119 8.46 12.81 -6.61
N SER A 120 7.89 13.59 -5.67
CA SER A 120 8.60 14.71 -5.03
C SER A 120 9.89 14.26 -4.35
N GLN A 121 9.88 13.15 -3.61
CA GLN A 121 11.07 12.63 -2.94
C GLN A 121 12.13 12.15 -3.95
N ALA A 122 11.71 11.58 -5.08
CA ALA A 122 12.64 11.21 -6.14
C ALA A 122 13.28 12.43 -6.80
N LEU A 123 12.49 13.46 -7.09
CA LEU A 123 12.97 14.73 -7.67
C LEU A 123 13.88 15.52 -6.73
N LYS A 124 13.61 15.49 -5.42
CA LYS A 124 14.50 16.10 -4.41
C LYS A 124 15.89 15.47 -4.45
N LYS A 125 15.99 14.14 -4.62
CA LYS A 125 17.29 13.47 -4.78
C LYS A 125 18.04 13.94 -6.03
N SER A 126 17.33 14.40 -7.05
CA SER A 126 17.91 15.00 -8.26
C SER A 126 18.09 16.52 -8.19
N GLY A 127 17.89 17.16 -7.03
CA GLY A 127 18.09 18.61 -6.85
C GLY A 127 17.02 19.51 -7.49
N LYS A 128 15.85 18.96 -7.85
CA LYS A 128 14.75 19.71 -8.47
C LYS A 128 13.57 19.81 -7.51
N GLU A 129 13.40 20.98 -6.89
CA GLU A 129 12.38 21.18 -5.83
C GLU A 129 11.02 21.67 -6.36
N ASN A 130 10.92 22.08 -7.63
CA ASN A 130 9.69 22.67 -8.16
C ASN A 130 8.95 21.71 -9.09
N MET A 131 7.94 21.03 -8.54
CA MET A 131 6.87 20.44 -9.33
C MET A 131 5.78 21.49 -9.56
N ASP A 132 5.35 21.66 -10.80
CA ASP A 132 4.05 22.28 -11.08
C ASP A 132 2.96 21.44 -10.41
N GLY A 133 1.97 22.08 -9.77
CA GLY A 133 0.89 21.42 -9.05
C GLY A 133 0.02 20.52 -9.94
N ASN A 134 0.13 20.64 -11.27
CA ASN A 134 -0.62 19.84 -12.23
C ASN A 134 0.00 18.47 -12.54
N ILE A 135 1.31 18.28 -12.33
CA ILE A 135 2.01 17.05 -12.76
C ILE A 135 1.46 15.78 -12.08
N VAL A 136 0.98 15.90 -10.85
CA VAL A 136 0.38 14.79 -10.10
C VAL A 136 -0.95 14.35 -10.72
N ASN A 137 -1.73 15.30 -11.25
CA ASN A 137 -2.98 14.98 -11.92
C ASN A 137 -2.71 14.30 -13.27
N GLU A 138 -1.73 14.79 -14.02
CA GLU A 138 -1.31 14.18 -15.30
C GLU A 138 -0.79 12.76 -15.09
N LEU A 139 0.13 12.55 -14.14
CA LEU A 139 0.64 11.22 -13.80
C LEU A 139 -0.49 10.29 -13.34
N PHE A 140 -1.44 10.81 -12.57
CA PHE A 140 -2.58 10.04 -12.12
C PHE A 140 -3.47 9.58 -13.29
N GLU A 141 -3.73 10.45 -14.27
CA GLU A 141 -4.47 10.08 -15.48
C GLU A 141 -3.72 8.99 -16.25
N MET A 142 -2.40 9.11 -16.40
CA MET A 142 -1.55 8.11 -17.05
C MET A 142 -1.53 6.75 -16.33
N CYS A 143 -1.69 6.72 -15.00
CA CYS A 143 -1.80 5.46 -14.25
C CYS A 143 -2.97 4.60 -14.71
N THR A 144 -4.02 5.17 -15.30
CA THR A 144 -5.19 4.39 -15.76
C THR A 144 -4.88 3.45 -16.93
N ASP A 145 -3.88 3.79 -17.74
CA ASP A 145 -3.45 3.01 -18.90
C ASP A 145 -2.28 2.06 -18.59
N GLY A 146 -1.78 2.06 -17.36
CA GLY A 146 -0.56 1.39 -16.94
C GLY A 146 0.66 2.32 -17.07
N LEU A 147 1.32 2.59 -15.94
CA LEU A 147 2.43 3.54 -15.86
C LEU A 147 3.65 2.91 -15.21
N LEU A 148 4.78 2.97 -15.89
CA LEU A 148 6.09 2.67 -15.32
C LEU A 148 6.87 3.98 -15.16
N ILE A 149 7.29 4.26 -13.93
CA ILE A 149 8.13 5.43 -13.60
C ILE A 149 9.51 4.90 -13.22
N ASP A 150 10.51 5.20 -14.05
CA ASP A 150 11.89 4.86 -13.76
C ASP A 150 12.57 6.00 -13.00
N LEU A 151 13.01 5.70 -11.79
CA LEU A 151 13.66 6.63 -10.86
C LEU A 151 15.12 6.22 -10.57
N GLN A 152 15.64 5.17 -11.21
CA GLN A 152 16.97 4.61 -10.91
C GLN A 152 18.11 5.40 -11.57
N GLU A 153 17.83 5.99 -12.73
CA GLU A 153 18.81 6.68 -13.57
C GLU A 153 18.37 8.13 -13.81
N VAL A 154 18.22 8.93 -12.74
CA VAL A 154 18.07 10.39 -12.90
C VAL A 154 19.44 10.99 -13.25
N GLN A 155 20.00 10.60 -14.39
CA GLN A 155 21.36 10.95 -14.79
C GLN A 155 21.45 12.31 -15.50
N THR A 156 20.36 12.82 -16.08
CA THR A 156 20.45 13.97 -17.00
C THR A 156 19.16 14.80 -17.08
N ASP A 157 18.64 15.28 -15.95
CA ASP A 157 17.50 16.19 -15.93
C ASP A 157 16.10 15.62 -16.26
N GLU A 158 15.99 14.34 -16.59
CA GLU A 158 14.75 13.69 -17.04
C GLU A 158 14.34 12.52 -16.14
N ILE A 159 13.02 12.36 -15.92
CA ILE A 159 12.43 11.14 -15.36
C ILE A 159 11.86 10.34 -16.52
N GLY A 160 12.24 9.06 -16.63
CA GLY A 160 11.65 8.15 -17.61
C GLY A 160 10.22 7.79 -17.20
N ILE A 161 9.24 8.24 -17.97
CA ILE A 161 7.83 7.86 -17.82
C ILE A 161 7.43 7.05 -19.04
N TYR A 162 7.01 5.81 -18.82
CA TYR A 162 6.60 4.88 -19.87
C TYR A 162 5.15 4.45 -19.67
N ILE A 163 4.31 4.62 -20.69
CA ILE A 163 2.95 4.09 -20.71
C ILE A 163 3.02 2.64 -21.18
N TYR A 164 2.50 1.72 -20.36
CA TYR A 164 2.49 0.29 -20.64
C TYR A 164 1.05 -0.16 -20.88
N SER A 165 0.63 -0.18 -22.15
CA SER A 165 -0.70 -0.66 -22.54
C SER A 165 -0.89 -2.12 -22.07
N MET A 166 -1.83 -2.33 -21.14
CA MET A 166 -2.14 -3.64 -20.56
C MET A 166 -2.77 -4.65 -21.56
N ALA A 167 -2.89 -4.32 -22.85
CA ALA A 167 -3.38 -5.26 -23.86
C ALA A 167 -2.48 -6.50 -24.04
N SER A 168 -1.27 -6.51 -23.46
CA SER A 168 -0.31 -7.62 -23.63
C SER A 168 0.57 -7.93 -22.41
N ALA A 169 0.36 -7.32 -21.24
CA ALA A 169 1.25 -7.51 -20.09
C ALA A 169 0.50 -8.07 -18.88
N HIS A 170 0.78 -9.34 -18.55
CA HIS A 170 0.27 -10.06 -17.38
C HIS A 170 1.07 -9.76 -16.08
N TRP A 171 1.95 -8.75 -16.08
CA TRP A 171 2.94 -8.58 -15.02
C TRP A 171 3.23 -7.09 -14.82
N MET A 172 2.97 -6.57 -13.60
CA MET A 172 3.40 -5.23 -13.20
C MET A 172 4.52 -5.36 -12.16
N ILE A 173 5.61 -4.64 -12.40
CA ILE A 173 6.83 -4.63 -11.60
C ILE A 173 6.92 -3.30 -10.85
N TRP A 174 6.90 -3.34 -9.53
CA TRP A 174 7.41 -2.31 -8.64
C TRP A 174 8.68 -2.83 -7.99
N LYS A 175 9.82 -2.17 -8.24
CA LYS A 175 11.01 -2.35 -7.39
C LYS A 175 11.06 -1.19 -6.41
N MET A 176 10.92 -1.46 -5.11
CA MET A 176 11.52 -0.58 -4.10
C MET A 176 12.99 -0.95 -3.95
N PRO A 177 13.92 0.03 -3.86
CA PRO A 177 15.25 -0.22 -3.33
C PRO A 177 15.16 -0.67 -1.86
#